data_AF-A0A659UK40-F1
#
_entry.id   AF-A0A659UK40-F1
#
_cell.length_a   1.000
_cell.length_b   1.000
_cell.length_c   1.000
_cell.angle_alpha   90.00
_cell.angle_beta   90.00
_cell.angle_gamma   90.00
#
_symmetry.space_group_name_H-M   'P 1'
#
loop_
_entity.id
_entity.type
_entity.pdbx_description
1 polymer ?
#
loop_
_entity_poly.entity_id
_entity_poly.type
_entity_poly.pdbx_seq_one_letter_code
_entity_poly.pdbx_strand_id
1 'polypeptide(L)'
;VSAGSSLGAVAIIVLGGTMLAPVTALLGTLALPLAAFLGGLATTLVLYQVATRRGQTSVATMLLAGIALAALAMALTGILIFMADDRQLRDLTFWSLGSLGGATWAKISSVGPIIVLALAAMPFLA
;
A
#
# COMPACT_ATOMS: atom_id res chain seq x y z
N VAL A 1 -4.11 6.84 1.95
CA VAL A 1 -4.12 5.36 1.83
C VAL A 1 -3.58 4.92 0.48
N SER A 2 -4.25 5.24 -0.64
CA SER A 2 -3.93 4.70 -1.98
C SER A 2 -2.50 4.97 -2.47
N ALA A 3 -1.98 6.18 -2.27
CA ALA A 3 -0.60 6.51 -2.65
C ALA A 3 0.43 5.68 -1.86
N GLY A 4 0.17 5.47 -0.57
CA GLY A 4 1.00 4.65 0.30
C GLY A 4 0.97 3.17 -0.05
N SER A 5 -0.20 2.64 -0.40
CA SER A 5 -0.32 1.25 -0.84
C SER A 5 0.36 1.02 -2.19
N SER A 6 0.26 1.99 -3.10
CA SER A 6 0.98 1.95 -4.38
C SER A 6 2.49 1.95 -4.15
N LEU A 7 3.01 2.86 -3.33
CA LEU A 7 4.43 2.90 -3.00
C LEU A 7 4.91 1.58 -2.38
N GLY A 8 4.14 0.99 -1.46
CA GLY A 8 4.47 -0.30 -0.85
C GLY A 8 4.56 -1.45 -1.87
N ALA A 9 3.60 -1.52 -2.81
CA ALA A 9 3.64 -2.49 -3.91
C ALA A 9 4.84 -2.25 -4.83
N VAL A 10 5.10 -0.99 -5.21
CA VAL A 10 6.23 -0.62 -6.07
C VAL A 10 7.56 -1.00 -5.41
N ALA A 11 7.69 -0.75 -4.11
CA ALA A 11 8.89 -1.12 -3.36
C ALA A 11 9.16 -2.63 -3.42
N ILE A 12 8.13 -3.48 -3.27
CA ILE A 12 8.31 -4.94 -3.40
C ILE A 12 8.58 -5.36 -4.84
N ILE A 13 7.96 -4.74 -5.84
CA ILE A 13 8.20 -5.11 -7.25
C ILE A 13 9.64 -4.76 -7.66
N VAL A 14 10.15 -3.60 -7.23
CA VAL A 14 11.49 -3.11 -7.62
C VAL A 14 12.59 -3.70 -6.74
N LEU A 15 12.43 -3.65 -5.41
CA LEU A 15 13.46 -4.07 -4.46
C LEU A 15 13.32 -5.54 -4.03
N GLY A 16 12.23 -6.22 -4.40
CA GLY A 16 11.92 -7.58 -3.97
C GLY A 16 12.89 -8.65 -4.47
N GLY A 17 13.61 -8.39 -5.56
CA GLY A 17 14.68 -9.25 -6.06
C GLY A 17 16.07 -8.90 -5.51
N THR A 18 16.20 -7.79 -4.79
CA THR A 18 17.48 -7.23 -4.34
C THR A 18 17.50 -7.07 -2.82
N MET A 19 17.32 -5.86 -2.29
CA MET A 19 17.40 -5.55 -0.86
C MET A 19 16.29 -6.23 -0.03
N LEU A 20 15.11 -6.43 -0.64
CA LEU A 20 13.96 -7.07 0.02
C LEU A 20 13.84 -8.57 -0.32
N ALA A 21 14.86 -9.17 -0.96
CA ALA A 21 14.90 -10.60 -1.27
C ALA A 21 14.59 -11.55 -0.10
N PRO A 22 15.11 -11.36 1.13
CA PRO A 22 14.78 -12.26 2.23
C PRO A 22 13.31 -12.15 2.64
N VAL A 23 12.73 -10.95 2.54
CA VAL A 23 11.32 -10.69 2.88
C VAL A 23 10.39 -11.30 1.84
N THR A 24 10.73 -11.15 0.54
CA THR A 24 9.96 -11.75 -0.55
C THR A 24 10.07 -13.26 -0.55
N ALA A 25 11.23 -13.83 -0.23
CA ALA A 25 11.40 -15.28 -0.10
C ALA A 25 10.56 -15.86 1.05
N LEU A 26 10.49 -15.16 2.19
CA LEU A 26 9.70 -15.59 3.35
C LEU A 26 8.20 -15.49 3.10
N LEU A 27 7.74 -14.39 2.52
CA LEU A 27 6.31 -14.10 2.34
C LEU A 27 5.75 -14.65 1.02
N GLY A 28 6.60 -14.97 0.05
CA GLY A 28 6.22 -15.50 -1.25
C GLY A 28 5.15 -14.64 -1.93
N THR A 29 4.04 -15.27 -2.30
CA THR A 29 2.90 -14.62 -2.99
C THR A 29 2.18 -13.57 -2.15
N LEU A 30 2.37 -13.55 -0.82
CA LEU A 30 1.80 -12.56 0.08
C LEU A 30 2.65 -11.29 0.21
N ALA A 31 3.91 -11.31 -0.24
CA ALA A 31 4.82 -10.18 -0.09
C ALA A 31 4.24 -8.89 -0.68
N LEU A 32 3.68 -8.97 -1.89
CA LEU A 32 3.14 -7.82 -2.60
C LEU A 32 1.84 -7.30 -1.95
N PRO A 33 0.79 -8.13 -1.71
CA PRO A 33 -0.41 -7.67 -1.01
C PRO A 33 -0.12 -7.11 0.38
N LEU A 34 0.80 -7.72 1.15
CA LEU A 34 1.15 -7.25 2.49
C LEU A 34 1.87 -5.91 2.45
N ALA A 35 2.83 -5.73 1.55
CA ALA A 35 3.52 -4.45 1.42
C ALA A 35 2.57 -3.33 0.98
N ALA A 36 1.65 -3.62 0.07
CA ALA A 36 0.60 -2.66 -0.32
C ALA A 36 -0.30 -2.30 0.88
N PHE A 37 -0.74 -3.30 1.65
CA PHE A 37 -1.55 -3.07 2.84
C PHE A 37 -0.80 -2.24 3.90
N LEU A 38 0.43 -2.64 4.24
CA LEU A 38 1.25 -1.97 5.24
C LEU A 38 1.63 -0.54 4.83
N GLY A 39 1.92 -0.30 3.54
CA GLY A 39 2.18 1.04 3.02
C GLY A 39 0.95 1.95 3.13
N GLY A 40 -0.24 1.42 2.83
CA GLY A 40 -1.51 2.11 3.01
C GLY A 40 -1.81 2.41 4.49
N LEU A 41 -1.62 1.42 5.37
CA LEU A 41 -1.81 1.55 6.81
C LEU A 41 -0.85 2.58 7.42
N ALA A 42 0.45 2.48 7.12
CA ALA A 42 1.46 3.41 7.60
C ALA A 42 1.13 4.85 7.19
N THR A 43 0.74 5.07 5.93
CA THR A 43 0.33 6.39 5.45
C THR A 43 -0.90 6.91 6.20
N THR A 44 -1.87 6.04 6.48
CA THR A 44 -3.08 6.39 7.24
C THR A 44 -2.75 6.78 8.67
N LEU A 45 -1.88 6.02 9.33
CA LEU A 45 -1.43 6.29 10.69
C LEU A 45 -0.64 7.60 10.77
N VAL A 46 0.26 7.84 9.83
CA VAL A 46 1.02 9.10 9.74
C VAL A 46 0.06 10.28 9.54
N LEU A 47 -0.92 10.18 8.64
CA LEU A 47 -1.92 11.23 8.46
C LEU A 47 -2.72 11.50 9.73
N TYR A 48 -3.17 10.44 10.40
CA TYR A 48 -3.93 10.57 11.62
C TYR A 48 -3.12 11.26 12.73
N GLN A 49 -1.84 10.89 12.89
CA GLN A 49 -0.95 11.53 13.87
C GLN A 49 -0.67 13.00 13.55
N VAL A 50 -0.49 13.35 12.28
CA VAL A 50 -0.23 14.74 11.87
C VAL A 50 -1.48 15.61 12.00
N ALA A 51 -2.64 15.06 11.66
CA ALA A 51 -3.92 15.78 11.67
C ALA A 51 -4.54 15.91 13.06
N THR A 52 -4.16 15.04 14.00
CA THR A 52 -4.76 14.99 15.34
C THR A 52 -3.85 15.67 16.36
N ARG A 53 -4.31 16.77 16.94
CA ARG A 53 -3.61 17.46 18.04
C ARG A 53 -4.55 17.58 19.24
N ARG A 54 -4.08 17.15 20.41
CA ARG A 54 -4.85 17.20 21.68
C ARG A 54 -6.25 16.55 21.57
N GLY A 55 -6.35 15.45 20.83
CA GLY A 55 -7.61 14.72 20.63
C GLY A 55 -8.58 15.35 19.62
N GLN A 56 -8.24 16.49 19.00
CA GLN A 56 -9.02 17.09 17.93
C GLN A 56 -8.33 16.88 16.58
N THR A 57 -9.06 16.30 15.63
CA THR A 57 -8.58 16.08 14.27
C THR A 57 -9.01 17.23 13.37
N SER A 58 -8.04 17.97 12.84
CA SER A 58 -8.28 19.09 11.92
C SER A 58 -8.42 18.57 10.50
N VAL A 59 -9.61 18.72 9.90
CA VAL A 59 -9.87 18.33 8.50
C VAL A 59 -8.94 19.06 7.53
N ALA A 60 -8.72 20.36 7.74
CA ALA A 60 -7.83 21.16 6.89
C ALA A 60 -6.38 20.63 6.95
N THR A 61 -5.89 20.30 8.15
CA THR A 61 -4.55 19.73 8.32
C THR A 61 -4.46 18.33 7.71
N MET A 62 -5.52 17.52 7.83
CA MET A 62 -5.60 16.19 7.23
C MET A 62 -5.52 16.23 5.71
N LEU A 63 -6.22 17.18 5.08
CA LEU A 63 -6.17 17.38 3.63
C LEU A 63 -4.79 17.86 3.16
N LEU A 64 -4.21 18.88 3.82
CA LEU A 64 -2.88 19.39 3.46
C LEU A 64 -1.78 18.34 3.64
N ALA A 65 -1.79 17.63 4.76
CA ALA A 65 -0.86 16.52 5.02
C ALA A 65 -1.07 15.38 4.00
N GLY A 66 -2.32 15.12 3.61
CA GLY A 66 -2.69 14.17 2.57
C GLY A 66 -2.00 14.46 1.25
N ILE A 67 -2.08 15.71 0.77
CA ILE A 67 -1.47 16.14 -0.48
C ILE A 67 0.06 16.06 -0.39
N ALA A 68 0.65 16.48 0.73
CA ALA A 68 2.09 16.40 0.95
C ALA A 68 2.62 14.95 0.95
N LEU A 69 1.94 14.03 1.64
CA LEU A 69 2.31 12.61 1.65
C LEU A 69 2.07 11.94 0.30
N ALA A 70 1.02 12.31 -0.42
CA ALA A 70 0.80 11.82 -1.78
C ALA A 70 1.94 12.25 -2.71
N ALA A 71 2.36 13.51 -2.65
CA ALA A 71 3.50 14.02 -3.41
C ALA A 71 4.80 13.29 -3.05
N LEU A 72 5.07 13.08 -1.77
CA LEU A 72 6.23 12.29 -1.31
C LEU A 72 6.18 10.85 -1.83
N ALA A 73 5.03 10.19 -1.72
CA ALA A 73 4.86 8.83 -2.22
C ALA A 73 5.06 8.73 -3.74
N MET A 74 4.57 9.72 -4.49
CA MET A 74 4.81 9.80 -5.94
C MET A 74 6.29 10.03 -6.27
N ALA A 75 6.98 10.90 -5.55
CA ALA A 75 8.42 11.12 -5.74
C ALA A 75 9.24 9.86 -5.48
N LEU A 76 8.97 9.16 -4.37
CA LEU A 76 9.63 7.88 -4.06
C LEU A 76 9.29 6.80 -5.08
N THR A 77 8.03 6.73 -5.52
CA THR A 77 7.61 5.81 -6.59
C THR A 77 8.36 6.12 -7.89
N GLY A 78 8.54 7.39 -8.24
CA GLY A 78 9.33 7.82 -9.40
C GLY A 78 10.79 7.39 -9.34
N ILE A 79 11.43 7.50 -8.16
CA ILE A 79 12.80 7.00 -7.95
C ILE A 79 12.86 5.48 -8.17
N LEU A 80 11.89 4.72 -7.62
CA LEU A 80 11.85 3.27 -7.80
C LEU A 80 11.60 2.87 -9.25
N ILE A 81 10.71 3.58 -9.95
CA ILE A 81 10.45 3.39 -11.38
C ILE A 81 11.72 3.66 -12.20
N PHE A 82 12.48 4.70 -11.87
CA PHE A 82 13.74 5.01 -12.54
C PHE A 82 14.78 3.89 -12.38
N MET A 83 14.76 3.18 -11.25
CA MET A 83 15.65 2.05 -10.97
C MET A 83 15.13 0.71 -11.52
N ALA A 84 13.91 0.66 -12.06
CA ALA A 84 13.23 -0.57 -12.42
C ALA A 84 13.60 -1.06 -13.83
N ASP A 85 13.76 -2.36 -14.00
CA ASP A 85 13.94 -3.01 -15.31
C ASP A 85 12.60 -3.16 -16.06
N ASP A 86 12.64 -3.45 -17.37
CA ASP A 86 11.46 -3.58 -18.24
C ASP A 86 10.39 -4.54 -17.72
N ARG A 87 10.81 -5.63 -17.06
CA ARG A 87 9.88 -6.61 -16.46
C ARG A 87 9.15 -5.99 -15.26
N GLN A 88 9.87 -5.29 -14.40
CA GLN A 88 9.31 -4.63 -13.22
C GLN A 88 8.38 -3.50 -13.64
N LEU A 89 8.76 -2.67 -14.62
CA LEU A 89 7.91 -1.61 -15.19
C LEU A 89 6.57 -2.13 -15.70
N ARG A 90 6.58 -3.28 -16.38
CA ARG A 90 5.37 -3.94 -16.86
C ARG A 90 4.49 -4.41 -15.70
N ASP A 91 5.07 -5.07 -14.71
CA ASP A 91 4.36 -5.53 -13.51
C ASP A 91 3.75 -4.36 -12.74
N LEU A 92 4.49 -3.25 -12.60
CA LEU A 92 4.01 -2.00 -11.98
C LEU A 92 2.79 -1.44 -12.72
N THR A 93 2.84 -1.41 -14.05
CA THR A 93 1.75 -0.89 -14.88
C THR A 93 0.51 -1.75 -14.74
N PHE A 94 0.63 -3.08 -14.86
CA PHE A 94 -0.51 -3.98 -14.69
C PHE A 94 -1.09 -3.93 -13.28
N TRP A 95 -0.25 -3.82 -12.25
CA TRP A 95 -0.74 -3.72 -10.89
C TRP A 95 -1.45 -2.39 -10.63
N SER A 96 -0.91 -1.28 -11.16
CA SER A 96 -1.47 0.06 -10.98
C SER A 96 -2.81 0.25 -11.70
N LEU A 97 -3.04 -0.42 -12.83
CA LEU A 97 -4.33 -0.42 -13.53
C LEU A 97 -5.43 -1.13 -12.74
N GLY A 98 -5.04 -2.06 -11.86
CA GLY A 98 -5.97 -2.93 -11.13
C GLY A 98 -6.54 -4.03 -12.03
N SER A 99 -6.52 -5.28 -11.55
CA SER A 99 -7.10 -6.41 -12.27
C SER A 99 -7.54 -7.51 -11.32
N LEU A 100 -8.68 -8.12 -11.61
CA LEU A 100 -9.16 -9.35 -10.95
C LEU A 100 -8.74 -10.62 -11.71
N GLY A 101 -8.07 -10.49 -12.87
CA GLY A 101 -7.69 -11.64 -13.71
C GLY A 101 -6.75 -12.63 -13.02
N GLY A 102 -6.02 -12.18 -11.99
CA GLY A 102 -5.16 -13.03 -11.17
C GLY A 102 -5.81 -13.60 -9.91
N ALA A 103 -7.14 -13.50 -9.76
CA ALA A 103 -7.86 -13.99 -8.58
C ALA A 103 -7.82 -15.54 -8.51
N THR A 104 -7.45 -16.07 -7.36
CA THR A 104 -7.47 -17.52 -7.08
C THR A 104 -8.11 -17.75 -5.72
N TRP A 105 -8.68 -18.93 -5.50
CA TRP A 105 -9.27 -19.29 -4.20
C TRP A 105 -8.27 -19.15 -3.06
N ALA A 106 -6.99 -19.45 -3.28
CA ALA A 106 -5.92 -19.25 -2.29
C ALA A 106 -5.70 -17.77 -1.94
N LYS A 107 -5.75 -16.85 -2.93
CA LYS A 107 -5.66 -15.41 -2.66
C LYS A 107 -6.90 -14.90 -1.92
N ILE A 108 -8.09 -15.37 -2.31
CA ILE A 108 -9.35 -15.02 -1.65
C ILE A 108 -9.36 -15.51 -0.21
N SER A 109 -8.96 -16.76 0.06
CA SER A 109 -8.91 -17.28 1.43
C SER A 109 -7.88 -16.55 2.30
N SER A 110 -6.83 -15.99 1.71
CA SER A 110 -5.80 -15.24 2.43
C SER A 110 -6.27 -13.85 2.86
N VAL A 111 -6.96 -13.10 1.97
CA VAL A 111 -7.36 -11.71 2.24
C VAL A 111 -8.82 -11.59 2.69
N GLY A 112 -9.66 -12.54 2.28
CA GLY A 112 -11.11 -12.58 2.54
C GLY A 112 -11.49 -12.48 4.01
N PRO A 113 -10.90 -13.26 4.94
CA PRO A 113 -11.22 -13.15 6.36
C PRO A 113 -10.98 -11.75 6.92
N ILE A 114 -9.89 -11.09 6.52
CA ILE A 114 -9.55 -9.73 6.96
C ILE A 114 -10.58 -8.73 6.43
N ILE A 115 -10.98 -8.87 5.15
CA ILE A 115 -12.02 -8.03 4.55
C ILE A 115 -13.36 -8.20 5.28
N VAL A 116 -13.77 -9.45 5.53
CA VAL A 116 -15.03 -9.77 6.23
C VAL A 116 -15.03 -9.19 7.65
N LEU A 117 -13.93 -9.36 8.40
CA LEU A 117 -13.78 -8.78 9.73
C LEU A 117 -13.85 -7.25 9.70
N ALA A 118 -13.19 -6.59 8.74
CA ALA A 118 -13.24 -5.14 8.60
C ALA A 118 -14.66 -4.65 8.28
N LEU A 119 -15.37 -5.30 7.35
CA LEU A 119 -16.76 -4.96 7.01
C LEU A 119 -17.71 -5.20 8.19
N ALA A 120 -17.51 -6.28 8.96
CA ALA A 120 -18.29 -6.56 10.16
C ALA A 120 -18.02 -5.56 11.28
N ALA A 121 -16.81 -5.02 11.39
CA ALA A 121 -16.43 -4.03 12.40
C ALA A 121 -16.93 -2.60 12.08
N MET A 122 -17.08 -2.25 10.79
CA MET A 122 -17.53 -0.93 10.33
C MET A 122 -18.76 -0.36 11.05
N PRO A 123 -19.89 -1.09 11.25
CA PRO A 123 -21.06 -0.55 11.92
C PRO A 123 -20.86 -0.23 13.41
N PHE A 124 -19.81 -0.74 14.04
CA PHE A 124 -19.50 -0.47 15.45
C PHE A 124 -18.57 0.74 15.65
N LEU A 125 -18.05 1.32 14.55
CA LEU A 125 -17.13 2.46 14.56
C LEU A 125 -17.81 3.80 14.24
N ALA A 126 -19.09 3.78 13.87
CA ALA A 126 -19.93 4.95 13.59
C ALA A 126 -20.71 5.38 14.84
#